data_AF-A0A9Q8Q388-F1
#
_entry.id   AF-A0A9Q8Q388-F1
#
_cell.length_a   1.000
_cell.length_b   1.000
_cell.length_c   1.000
_cell.angle_alpha   90.00
_cell.angle_beta   90.00
_cell.angle_gamma   90.00
#
_symmetry.space_group_name_H-M   'P 1'
#
loop_
_entity.id
_entity.type
_entity.pdbx_description
1 polymer ?
#
loop_
_entity_poly.entity_id
_entity_poly.type
_entity_poly.pdbx_seq_one_letter_code
_entity_poly.pdbx_strand_id
1 'polypeptide(L)'
;MTALPLLLLIALLTGCGNTKTEYVLAPHIPIPASLLADCPIPDIPDKMTWGDIAEYNIELMSVIKECNLDKKAIREIEADRLGSKNGNG
;
A
#
# COMPACT_ATOMS: atom_id res chain seq x y z
N MET A 1 45.95 7.96 -45.11
CA MET A 1 44.49 7.78 -45.23
C MET A 1 43.98 6.98 -44.03
N THR A 2 44.08 7.51 -42.81
CA THR A 2 43.72 6.79 -41.57
C THR A 2 43.05 7.69 -40.52
N ALA A 3 43.03 9.02 -40.74
CA ALA A 3 42.43 9.98 -39.83
C ALA A 3 40.89 9.90 -39.79
N LEU A 4 40.25 9.69 -40.95
CA LEU A 4 38.79 9.55 -41.06
C LEU A 4 38.23 8.38 -40.24
N PRO A 5 38.77 7.14 -40.36
CA PRO A 5 38.26 6.01 -39.57
C PRO A 5 38.57 6.17 -38.08
N LEU A 6 39.70 6.78 -37.72
CA LEU A 6 40.03 7.06 -36.32
C LEU A 6 39.04 8.05 -35.68
N LEU A 7 38.67 9.11 -36.40
CA LEU A 7 37.69 10.09 -35.93
C LEU A 7 36.29 9.47 -35.75
N LEU A 8 35.90 8.57 -36.66
CA LEU A 8 34.63 7.85 -36.59
C LEU A 8 34.58 6.91 -35.37
N LEU A 9 35.68 6.22 -35.04
CA LEU A 9 35.76 5.36 -33.86
C LEU A 9 35.60 6.15 -32.54
N ILE A 10 36.22 7.32 -32.45
CA ILE A 10 36.13 8.17 -31.26
C ILE A 10 34.70 8.68 -31.05
N ALA A 11 34.01 9.05 -32.13
CA ALA A 11 32.62 9.50 -32.08
C ALA A 11 31.64 8.38 -31.66
N LEU A 12 31.94 7.11 -31.96
CA LEU A 12 31.13 5.97 -31.54
C LEU A 12 31.33 5.61 -30.06
N LEU A 13 32.52 5.86 -29.50
CA LEU A 13 32.85 5.56 -28.10
C LEU A 13 32.27 6.59 -27.11
N THR A 14 31.96 7.82 -27.55
CA THR A 14 31.34 8.86 -26.71
C THR A 14 29.82 8.77 -26.63
N GLY A 15 29.21 7.80 -27.32
CA GLY A 15 27.76 7.55 -27.32
C GLY A 15 27.23 6.82 -26.09
N CYS A 16 28.02 6.61 -25.02
CA CYS A 16 27.54 5.98 -23.79
C CYS A 16 26.55 6.93 -23.11
N GLY A 17 25.26 6.64 -23.32
CA GLY A 17 24.14 7.48 -22.91
C GLY A 17 24.12 7.71 -21.41
N ASN A 18 24.36 8.95 -21.00
CA ASN A 18 23.94 9.41 -19.69
C ASN A 18 22.42 9.58 -19.73
N THR A 19 21.69 8.48 -19.54
CA THR A 19 20.25 8.55 -19.30
C THR A 19 20.05 9.24 -17.96
N LYS A 20 19.57 10.50 -18.00
CA LYS A 20 19.16 11.20 -16.79
C LYS A 20 18.03 10.40 -16.14
N THR A 21 18.25 9.91 -14.92
CA THR A 21 17.19 9.30 -14.12
C THR A 21 16.18 10.37 -13.77
N GLU A 22 14.98 10.27 -14.34
CA GLU A 22 13.86 11.09 -13.94
C GLU A 22 13.18 10.41 -12.75
N TYR A 23 13.35 10.99 -11.57
CA TYR A 23 12.64 10.54 -10.38
C TYR A 23 11.18 10.98 -10.50
N VAL A 24 10.33 10.03 -10.86
CA VAL A 24 8.87 10.21 -10.78
C VAL A 24 8.39 9.80 -9.40
N LEU A 25 7.31 10.43 -8.94
CA LEU A 25 6.63 9.99 -7.73
C LEU A 25 6.16 8.55 -7.93
N ALA A 26 6.49 7.68 -6.97
CA ALA A 26 5.96 6.33 -6.95
C ALA A 26 4.42 6.38 -6.98
N PRO A 27 3.75 5.55 -7.80
CA PRO A 27 2.30 5.50 -7.83
C PRO A 27 1.74 5.24 -6.43
N HIS A 28 0.85 6.11 -5.96
CA HIS A 28 0.16 5.90 -4.69
C HIS A 28 -0.88 4.79 -4.88
N ILE A 29 -0.60 3.59 -4.39
CA ILE A 29 -1.58 2.49 -4.34
C ILE A 29 -2.56 2.81 -3.22
N PRO A 30 -3.84 3.14 -3.48
CA PRO A 30 -4.79 3.47 -2.43
C PRO A 30 -5.07 2.26 -1.54
N ILE A 31 -5.45 2.50 -0.28
CA ILE A 31 -5.97 1.44 0.59
C ILE A 31 -7.30 0.95 -0.04
N PRO A 32 -7.52 -0.38 -0.15
CA PRO A 32 -8.79 -0.93 -0.60
C PRO A 32 -9.97 -0.35 0.18
N ALA A 33 -11.02 0.09 -0.52
CA ALA A 33 -12.20 0.70 0.10
C ALA A 33 -12.87 -0.22 1.14
N SER A 34 -12.77 -1.54 0.95
CA SER A 34 -13.27 -2.54 1.91
C SER A 34 -12.62 -2.43 3.29
N LEU A 35 -11.32 -2.09 3.36
CA LEU A 35 -10.61 -1.94 4.64
C LEU A 35 -10.95 -0.62 5.35
N LEU A 36 -11.53 0.33 4.62
CA LEU A 36 -11.94 1.65 5.12
C LEU A 36 -13.44 1.71 5.43
N ALA A 37 -14.16 0.60 5.27
CA ALA A 37 -15.57 0.53 5.64
C ALA A 37 -15.73 0.72 7.16
N ASP A 38 -16.83 1.33 7.56
CA ASP A 38 -17.17 1.46 8.98
C ASP A 38 -17.46 0.08 9.59
N CYS A 39 -17.13 -0.07 10.87
CA CYS A 39 -17.50 -1.25 11.63
C CYS A 39 -19.03 -1.30 11.80
N PRO A 40 -19.72 -2.33 11.28
CA PRO A 40 -21.16 -2.43 11.41
C PRO A 40 -21.53 -2.61 12.88
N ILE A 41 -22.47 -1.80 13.39
CA ILE A 41 -22.99 -1.98 14.75
C ILE A 41 -24.11 -3.00 14.67
N PRO A 42 -24.07 -4.09 15.48
CA PRO A 42 -25.17 -5.03 15.56
C PRO A 42 -26.48 -4.37 15.99
N ASP A 43 -27.61 -4.91 15.54
CA ASP A 43 -28.92 -4.35 15.87
C ASP A 43 -29.22 -4.45 17.37
N ILE A 44 -29.73 -3.35 17.94
CA ILE A 44 -30.15 -3.30 19.35
C ILE A 44 -31.67 -3.33 19.39
N PRO A 45 -32.31 -4.40 19.90
CA PRO A 45 -33.76 -4.44 20.06
C PRO A 45 -34.25 -3.43 21.12
N ASP A 46 -35.46 -2.90 20.92
CA ASP A 46 -36.14 -1.97 21.85
C ASP A 46 -36.28 -2.53 23.28
N LYS A 47 -36.35 -3.86 23.40
CA LYS A 47 -36.36 -4.59 24.67
C LYS A 47 -35.40 -5.75 24.57
N MET A 48 -34.46 -5.80 25.50
CA MET A 48 -33.41 -6.81 25.54
C MET A 48 -33.53 -7.60 26.84
N THR A 49 -33.58 -8.92 26.76
CA THR A 49 -33.42 -9.81 27.92
C THR A 49 -31.95 -9.97 28.27
N TRP A 50 -31.65 -10.56 29.43
CA TRP A 50 -30.26 -10.89 29.79
C TRP A 50 -29.60 -11.88 28.82
N GLY A 51 -30.39 -12.77 28.20
CA GLY A 51 -29.91 -13.68 27.16
C GLY A 51 -29.53 -12.93 25.90
N ASP A 52 -30.38 -12.01 25.46
CA ASP A 52 -30.14 -11.18 24.28
C ASP A 52 -28.90 -10.29 24.45
N ILE A 53 -28.61 -9.81 25.66
CA ILE A 53 -27.35 -9.07 25.96
C ILE A 53 -26.13 -9.97 25.71
N ALA A 54 -26.20 -11.24 26.11
CA ALA A 54 -25.08 -12.17 25.89
C ALA A 54 -24.86 -12.42 24.39
N GLU A 55 -25.94 -12.64 23.64
CA GLU A 55 -25.88 -12.83 22.18
C GLU A 55 -25.38 -11.58 21.46
N TYR A 56 -25.90 -10.40 21.80
CA TYR A 56 -25.44 -9.12 21.26
C TYR A 56 -23.94 -8.90 21.51
N ASN A 57 -23.43 -9.22 22.71
CA ASN A 57 -22.01 -9.07 23.00
C ASN A 57 -21.14 -10.05 22.18
N ILE A 58 -21.63 -11.27 21.90
CA ILE A 58 -20.93 -12.23 21.04
C ILE A 58 -20.83 -11.67 19.61
N GLU A 59 -21.93 -11.15 19.07
CA GLU A 59 -21.96 -10.54 17.75
C GLU A 59 -21.04 -9.31 17.67
N LEU A 60 -21.14 -8.41 18.66
CA LEU A 60 -20.29 -7.23 18.78
C LEU A 60 -18.80 -7.62 18.84
N MET A 61 -18.44 -8.66 19.59
CA MET A 61 -17.07 -9.16 19.65
C MET A 61 -16.59 -9.70 18.30
N SER A 62 -17.48 -10.31 17.50
CA SER A 62 -17.17 -10.76 16.14
C SER A 62 -16.85 -9.58 15.22
N VAL A 63 -17.69 -8.54 15.24
CA VAL A 63 -17.45 -7.30 14.48
C VAL A 63 -16.11 -6.66 14.87
N ILE A 64 -15.85 -6.52 16.18
CA ILE A 64 -14.60 -5.91 16.66
C ILE A 64 -13.38 -6.72 16.20
N LYS A 65 -13.48 -8.06 16.20
CA LYS A 65 -12.42 -8.93 15.70
C LYS A 65 -12.15 -8.67 14.22
N GLU A 66 -13.18 -8.64 13.39
CA GLU A 66 -13.06 -8.38 11.95
C GLU A 66 -12.44 -7.01 11.67
N CYS A 67 -12.97 -5.94 12.28
CA CYS A 67 -12.39 -4.61 12.15
C CYS A 67 -10.93 -4.50 12.59
N ASN A 68 -10.53 -5.28 13.61
CA ASN A 68 -9.13 -5.32 14.02
C ASN A 68 -8.23 -6.03 13.00
N LEU A 69 -8.75 -6.98 12.22
CA LEU A 69 -8.05 -7.56 11.08
C LEU A 69 -7.89 -6.54 9.96
N ASP A 70 -8.92 -5.74 9.66
CA ASP A 70 -8.83 -4.69 8.64
C ASP A 70 -7.78 -3.64 9.02
N LYS A 71 -7.79 -3.19 10.28
CA LYS A 71 -6.76 -2.31 10.83
C LYS A 71 -5.36 -2.92 10.76
N LYS A 72 -5.24 -4.24 10.92
CA LYS A 72 -3.96 -4.94 10.76
C LYS A 72 -3.51 -4.90 9.30
N ALA A 73 -4.38 -5.21 8.34
CA ALA A 73 -4.08 -5.14 6.92
C ALA A 73 -3.68 -3.72 6.48
N ILE A 74 -4.36 -2.69 6.99
CA ILE A 74 -3.95 -1.29 6.75
C ILE A 74 -2.53 -1.03 7.26
N ARG A 75 -2.20 -1.46 8.47
CA ARG A 75 -0.83 -1.27 9.02
C ARG A 75 0.24 -1.99 8.19
N GLU A 76 -0.07 -3.17 7.65
CA GLU A 76 0.83 -3.91 6.77
C GLU A 76 1.06 -3.15 5.45
N ILE A 77 -0.01 -2.65 4.82
CA ILE A 77 0.09 -1.81 3.61
C ILE A 77 0.92 -0.55 3.86
N GLU A 78 0.70 0.14 4.98
CA GLU A 78 1.48 1.32 5.32
C GLU A 78 2.94 0.99 5.64
N ALA A 79 3.20 -0.15 6.31
CA ALA A 79 4.56 -0.61 6.58
C ALA A 79 5.32 -0.89 5.27
N ASP A 80 4.68 -1.50 4.28
CA ASP A 80 5.29 -1.73 2.95
C ASP A 80 5.62 -0.41 2.25
N ARG A 81 4.75 0.60 2.35
CA ARG A 81 5.03 1.95 1.81
C ARG A 81 6.22 2.62 2.49
N LEU A 82 6.36 2.47 3.81
CA LEU A 82 7.49 3.01 4.56
C LEU A 82 8.79 2.23 4.29
N GLY A 83 8.71 0.91 4.14
CA GLY A 83 9.84 0.07 3.74
C GLY A 83 10.35 0.39 2.34
N SER A 84 9.43 0.63 1.40
CA SER A 84 9.76 1.10 0.04
C SER A 84 10.49 2.45 0.04
N LYS A 85 10.17 3.35 0.97
CA LYS A 85 10.93 4.61 1.14
C LYS A 85 12.38 4.42 1.57
N ASN A 86 12.69 3.37 2.34
CA ASN A 86 14.02 3.14 2.90
C ASN A 86 14.99 2.39 1.96
N GLY A 87 14.48 1.78 0.88
CA GLY A 87 15.29 1.07 -0.13
C GLY A 87 15.73 1.92 -1.31
N ASN A 88 15.47 3.24 -1.28
CA ASN A 88 15.75 4.19 -2.36
C ASN A 88 16.90 5.14 -1.98
N GLY A 89 17.98 4.57 -1.45
CA GLY A 89 19.25 5.25 -1.16
C GLY A 89 20.31 4.94 -2.20
#